data_AF-A0A1G6Y4Z6-F1
#
_entry.id   AF-A0A1G6Y4Z6-F1
#
_cell.length_a   1.000
_cell.length_b   1.000
_cell.length_c   1.000
_cell.angle_alpha   90.00
_cell.angle_beta   90.00
_cell.angle_gamma   90.00
#
_symmetry.space_group_name_H-M   'P 1'
#
loop_
_entity.id
_entity.type
_entity.pdbx_description
1 polymer ?
#
loop_
_entity_poly.entity_id
_entity_poly.type
_entity_poly.pdbx_seq_one_letter_code
_entity_poly.pdbx_strand_id
1 'polypeptide(L)' 'MTKWEYATVPLLIHATKQILDQWGEDGWELVSVVPGPTGEQMVAYLKRPKGA' A
#
# COMPACT_ATOMS: atom_id res chain seq x y z
N MET A 1 5.74 19.60 12.34
CA MET A 1 6.06 18.18 12.02
C MET A 1 4.91 17.58 11.26
N THR A 2 5.19 16.95 10.12
CA THR A 2 4.18 16.20 9.35
C THR A 2 3.75 14.97 10.14
N LYS A 3 2.44 14.80 10.32
CA LYS A 3 1.86 13.57 10.88
C LYS A 3 1.55 12.63 9.73
N TRP A 4 1.77 11.33 9.91
CA TRP A 4 1.59 10.32 8.88
C TRP A 4 0.45 9.37 9.24
N GLU A 5 -0.33 8.99 8.22
CA GLU A 5 -1.26 7.88 8.24
C GLU A 5 -0.60 6.69 7.54
N TYR A 6 -0.82 5.48 8.04
CA TYR A 6 -0.26 4.25 7.47
C TYR A 6 -1.39 3.27 7.17
N ALA A 7 -1.28 2.61 6.03
CA ALA A 7 -2.21 1.58 5.59
C ALA A 7 -1.47 0.33 5.14
N THR A 8 -2.12 -0.82 5.33
CA THR A 8 -1.67 -2.12 4.83
C THR A 8 -2.73 -2.67 3.91
N VAL A 9 -2.35 -3.06 2.69
CA VAL A 9 -3.30 -3.53 1.67
C VAL A 9 -2.82 -4.84 1.06
N PRO A 10 -3.71 -5.84 0.90
CA PRO A 10 -3.36 -7.07 0.22
C PRO A 10 -3.21 -6.81 -1.29
N LEU A 11 -2.17 -7.36 -1.89
CA LEU A 11 -1.93 -7.35 -3.32
C LEU A 11 -2.31 -8.71 -3.91
N LEU A 12 -3.22 -8.67 -4.88
CA LEU A 12 -3.62 -9.83 -5.65
C LEU A 12 -2.67 -9.97 -6.85
N ILE A 13 -2.06 -11.15 -7.06
CA ILE A 13 -1.03 -11.42 -8.08
C ILE A 13 -1.40 -10.92 -9.48
N HIS A 14 -2.68 -10.99 -9.87
CA HIS A 14 -3.17 -10.57 -11.19
C HIS A 14 -3.74 -9.14 -11.22
N ALA A 15 -3.73 -8.43 -10.10
CA ALA A 15 -4.27 -7.06 -9.99
C ALA A 15 -3.34 -6.09 -9.23
N THR A 16 -2.10 -6.48 -8.92
CA THR A 16 -1.14 -5.67 -8.15
C THR A 16 -1.03 -4.24 -8.66
N LYS A 17 -0.86 -4.05 -9.98
CA LYS A 17 -0.75 -2.72 -10.58
C LYS A 17 -2.02 -1.88 -10.33
N GLN A 18 -3.18 -2.44 -10.65
CA GLN A 18 -4.46 -1.74 -10.49
C GLN A 18 -4.69 -1.31 -9.03
N ILE A 19 -4.33 -2.18 -8.07
CA ILE A 19 -4.42 -1.87 -6.64
C ILE A 19 -3.50 -0.70 -6.32
N LEU A 20 -2.21 -0.79 -6.66
CA LEU A 20 -1.24 0.27 -6.35
C LEU A 20 -1.59 1.61 -7.01
N ASP A 21 -2.06 1.58 -8.26
CA ASP A 21 -2.49 2.78 -8.98
C ASP A 21 -3.67 3.45 -8.24
N GLN A 22 -4.70 2.68 -7.84
CA GLN A 22 -5.86 3.21 -7.11
C GLN A 22 -5.44 3.89 -5.80
N TRP A 23 -4.58 3.25 -5.00
CA TRP A 23 -4.10 3.85 -3.75
C TRP A 23 -3.20 5.06 -4.00
N GLY A 24 -2.41 5.05 -5.07
CA GLY A 24 -1.60 6.19 -5.50
C GLY A 24 -2.46 7.41 -5.86
N GLU A 25 -3.56 7.20 -6.60
CA GLU A 25 -4.54 8.24 -6.93
C GLU A 25 -5.22 8.80 -5.66
N ASP A 26 -5.43 7.97 -4.63
CA ASP A 26 -5.93 8.37 -3.30
C ASP A 26 -4.87 9.10 -2.43
N GLY A 27 -3.69 9.38 -3.00
CA GLY A 27 -2.61 10.14 -2.38
C GLY A 27 -1.69 9.31 -1.47
N TRP A 28 -1.75 7.98 -1.54
CA TRP A 28 -0.89 7.11 -0.74
C TRP A 28 0.44 6.86 -1.44
N GLU A 29 1.53 6.97 -0.67
CA GLU A 29 2.88 6.62 -1.12
C GLU A 29 3.23 5.20 -0.69
N LEU A 30 3.64 4.36 -1.64
CA LEU A 30 4.14 3.01 -1.37
C LEU A 30 5.46 3.07 -0.60
N VAL A 31 5.51 2.38 0.54
CA VAL A 31 6.71 2.27 1.39
C VAL A 31 7.46 0.97 1.11
N SER A 32 6.75 -0.16 1.14
CA SER A 32 7.34 -1.48 0.95
C SER A 32 6.29 -2.52 0.59
N VAL A 33 6.74 -3.63 0.00
CA VAL A 33 5.93 -4.82 -0.25
C VAL A 33 6.60 -6.02 0.40
N VAL A 34 5.86 -6.76 1.21
CA VAL A 34 6.35 -7.95 1.91
C VAL A 34 5.52 -9.18 1.56
N PRO A 35 6.13 -10.38 1.55
CA PRO A 35 5.37 -11.61 1.47
C PRO A 35 4.58 -11.83 2.77
N GLY A 36 3.34 -12.31 2.64
CA GLY A 36 2.51 -12.77 3.74
C GLY A 36 3.02 -14.09 4.34
N PRO A 37 2.40 -14.59 5.42
CA PRO A 37 2.89 -15.75 6.17
C PRO A 37 3.05 -17.03 5.32
N THR A 38 2.25 -17.18 4.27
CA THR A 38 2.28 -18.33 3.35
C THR A 38 3.07 -18.07 2.06
N GLY A 39 3.58 -16.85 1.85
CA GLY A 39 4.34 -16.45 0.65
C GLY A 39 3.52 -16.21 -0.62
N GLU A 40 2.29 -16.72 -0.70
CA GLU A 40 1.41 -16.56 -1.88
C GLU A 40 0.73 -15.18 -1.94
N GLN A 41 0.52 -14.56 -0.79
CA GLN A 41 -0.11 -13.24 -0.69
C GLN A 41 0.96 -12.19 -0.47
N MET A 42 0.91 -11.09 -1.22
CA MET A 42 1.79 -9.95 -1.03
C MET A 42 1.04 -8.86 -0.28
N VAL A 43 1.68 -8.14 0.62
CA VAL A 43 1.08 -7.02 1.37
C VAL A 43 1.90 -5.77 1.11
N ALA A 44 1.24 -4.70 0.70
CA ALA A 44 1.85 -3.38 0.56
C ALA A 44 1.62 -2.53 1.82
N TYR A 45 2.68 -1.89 2.29
CA TYR A 45 2.63 -0.83 3.29
C TYR A 45 2.67 0.51 2.58
N LEU A 46 1.72 1.37 2.91
CA LEU A 46 1.60 2.71 2.35
C LEU A 46 1.57 3.76 3.47
N LYS A 47 1.97 4.98 3.13
CA LYS A 47 1.87 6.14 4.01
C LYS A 47 1.26 7.33 3.29
N ARG A 48 0.61 8.23 4.03
CA ARG A 48 0.09 9.50 3.51
C ARG A 48 0.20 10.59 4.58
N PRO A 49 0.46 11.88 4.22
CA PRO A 49 0.38 12.98 5.18
C PRO A 49 -1.04 13.14 5.74
N LYS A 50 -1.17 13.27 7.05
CA LYS A 50 -2.47 13.49 7.70
C LYS A 50 -2.98 14.90 7.37
N GLY A 51 -4.08 14.98 6.65
CA GLY A 51 -4.70 16.24 6.21
C GLY A 51 -4.33 16.71 4.80
N ALA A 52 -3.82 15.80 3.96
CA ALA A 52 -3.76 15.97 2.51
C ALA A 52 -5.16 15.83 1.87
#